data_AF-A0A7H0H441-F1
#
_entry.id   AF-A0A7H0H441-F1
#
_cell.length_a   1.000
_cell.length_b   1.000
_cell.length_c   1.000
_cell.angle_alpha   90.00
_cell.angle_beta   90.00
_cell.angle_gamma   90.00
#
_symmetry.space_group_name_H-M   'P 1'
#
loop_
_entity.id
_entity.type
_entity.pdbx_description
1 polymer ?
#
loop_
_entity_poly.entity_id
_entity_poly.type
_entity_poly.pdbx_seq_one_letter_code
_entity_poly.pdbx_strand_id
1 'polypeptide(L)'
;MLGSVAWAKVAKGGQTPLQGSEWKIVGPDPSSTELVVIDCVTADAAQCTGPDKDPAAGKFLVKELAWGKYSLIETAAPPGYVRNATEVEFTVGRPSGNDAMLAWNLGSIENVQRTGPVLPLTGGLGRDQIMIIGALMALLAVAGFGARRFRAQNS
;
A
#
# COMPACT_ATOMS: atom_id res chain seq x y z
N MET A 1 22.72 -29.38 4.39
CA MET A 1 21.86 -28.85 3.31
C MET A 1 21.39 -27.48 3.74
N LEU A 2 21.36 -26.53 2.82
CA LEU A 2 20.88 -25.18 3.06
C LEU A 2 19.63 -24.94 2.22
N GLY A 3 18.82 -23.97 2.63
CA GLY A 3 17.60 -23.59 1.95
C GLY A 3 17.53 -22.11 1.64
N SER A 4 16.40 -21.73 1.06
CA SER A 4 16.10 -20.37 0.64
C SER A 4 14.63 -20.03 0.88
N VAL A 5 14.35 -18.74 0.98
CA VAL A 5 13.01 -18.18 1.02
C VAL A 5 12.92 -16.97 0.09
N ALA A 6 11.81 -16.89 -0.64
CA ALA A 6 11.50 -15.79 -1.54
C ALA A 6 10.10 -15.24 -1.27
N TRP A 7 9.92 -13.95 -1.46
CA TRP A 7 8.62 -13.27 -1.37
C TRP A 7 8.61 -11.98 -2.20
N ALA A 8 7.43 -11.43 -2.42
CA ALA A 8 7.25 -10.11 -3.04
C ALA A 8 6.40 -9.22 -2.14
N LYS A 9 6.76 -7.94 -2.03
CA LYS A 9 5.96 -6.94 -1.33
C LYS A 9 4.98 -6.30 -2.29
N VAL A 10 3.69 -6.29 -1.98
CA VAL A 10 2.66 -5.63 -2.81
C VAL A 10 1.71 -4.77 -1.98
N ALA A 11 0.91 -3.95 -2.65
CA ALA A 11 -0.24 -3.29 -2.06
C ALA A 11 -1.39 -4.30 -1.85
N LYS A 12 -2.24 -4.08 -0.85
CA LYS A 12 -3.44 -4.91 -0.63
C LYS A 12 -4.32 -4.95 -1.87
N GLY A 13 -4.55 -6.15 -2.41
CA GLY A 13 -5.31 -6.36 -3.66
C GLY A 13 -4.57 -5.94 -4.94
N GLY A 14 -3.29 -5.58 -4.84
CA GLY A 14 -2.44 -5.23 -5.97
C GLY A 14 -1.47 -6.36 -6.34
N GLN A 15 -0.90 -6.27 -7.54
CA GLN A 15 0.11 -7.23 -8.03
C GLN A 15 1.47 -6.59 -8.32
N THR A 16 1.53 -5.26 -8.39
CA THR A 16 2.78 -4.52 -8.63
C THR A 16 3.65 -4.55 -7.38
N PRO A 17 4.92 -4.98 -7.48
CA PRO A 17 5.86 -4.94 -6.37
C PRO A 17 6.07 -3.52 -5.83
N LEU A 18 6.24 -3.41 -4.53
CA LEU A 18 6.52 -2.16 -3.81
C LEU A 18 7.94 -2.20 -3.26
N GLN A 19 8.77 -1.27 -3.72
CA GLN A 19 10.14 -1.12 -3.20
C GLN A 19 10.18 -0.48 -1.81
N GLY A 20 11.28 -0.71 -1.10
CA GLY A 20 11.62 0.01 0.13
C GLY A 20 10.93 -0.53 1.38
N SER A 21 10.41 -1.76 1.36
CA SER A 21 10.12 -2.50 2.59
C SER A 21 11.41 -3.08 3.17
N GLU A 22 11.52 -3.11 4.49
CA GLU A 22 12.60 -3.79 5.20
C GLU A 22 12.03 -4.93 6.04
N TRP A 23 12.86 -5.95 6.26
CA TRP A 23 12.45 -7.18 6.92
C TRP A 23 13.50 -7.69 7.88
N LYS A 24 13.04 -8.61 8.71
CA LYS A 24 13.87 -9.42 9.58
C LYS A 24 13.47 -10.88 9.46
N ILE A 25 14.47 -11.76 9.38
CA ILE A 25 14.31 -13.20 9.55
C ILE A 25 14.91 -13.60 10.90
N VAL A 26 14.11 -14.23 11.75
CA VAL A 26 14.52 -14.76 13.06
C VAL A 26 14.48 -16.29 13.01
N GLY A 27 15.45 -16.95 13.64
CA GLY A 27 15.60 -18.41 13.65
C GLY A 27 16.89 -18.89 12.98
N PRO A 28 17.19 -20.20 12.98
CA PRO A 28 16.34 -21.27 13.50
C PRO A 28 16.45 -21.44 15.03
N ASP A 29 17.43 -20.79 15.64
CA ASP A 29 17.63 -20.70 17.08
C ASP A 29 17.15 -19.32 17.56
N PRO A 30 16.22 -19.22 18.52
CA PRO A 30 15.77 -17.92 19.03
C PRO A 30 16.88 -17.10 19.73
N SER A 31 18.03 -17.72 20.04
CA SER A 31 19.23 -17.04 20.53
C SER A 31 20.20 -16.61 19.41
N SER A 32 19.92 -16.99 18.15
CA SER A 32 20.73 -16.57 17.01
C SER A 32 20.55 -15.09 16.67
N THR A 33 21.59 -14.50 16.09
CA THR A 33 21.56 -13.13 15.57
C THR A 33 20.51 -13.02 14.46
N GLU A 34 19.62 -12.06 14.60
CA GLU A 34 18.57 -11.80 13.62
C GLU A 34 19.16 -11.36 12.27
N LEU A 35 18.61 -11.85 11.16
CA LEU A 35 19.04 -11.47 9.82
C LEU A 35 18.21 -10.29 9.32
N VAL A 36 18.84 -9.12 9.20
CA VAL A 36 18.21 -7.91 8.65
C VAL A 36 18.26 -7.94 7.13
N VAL A 37 17.10 -7.88 6.49
CA VAL A 37 16.96 -7.94 5.04
C VAL A 37 16.47 -6.59 4.52
N ILE A 38 17.30 -5.92 3.74
CA ILE A 38 17.00 -4.65 3.09
C ILE A 38 16.90 -4.91 1.59
N ASP A 39 15.86 -4.34 0.95
CA ASP A 39 15.55 -4.46 -0.48
C ASP A 39 16.77 -4.10 -1.33
N CYS A 40 17.35 -5.09 -2.01
CA CYS A 40 18.45 -4.86 -2.92
C CYS A 40 17.90 -4.43 -4.28
N VAL A 41 18.04 -3.14 -4.63
CA VAL A 41 17.57 -2.65 -5.93
C VAL A 41 18.76 -2.24 -6.80
N THR A 42 19.14 -3.13 -7.73
CA THR A 42 20.29 -2.94 -8.61
C THR A 42 19.99 -3.47 -10.02
N ALA A 43 20.89 -3.19 -10.98
CA ALA A 43 20.78 -3.78 -12.32
C ALA A 43 21.34 -5.21 -12.39
N ASP A 44 22.23 -5.57 -11.45
CA ASP A 44 22.91 -6.85 -11.40
C ASP A 44 22.86 -7.44 -9.98
N ALA A 45 22.39 -8.70 -9.88
CA ALA A 45 22.30 -9.47 -8.64
C ALA A 45 23.66 -9.63 -7.94
N ALA A 46 24.77 -9.61 -8.67
CA ALA A 46 26.11 -9.68 -8.09
C ALA A 46 26.44 -8.48 -7.17
N GLN A 47 25.72 -7.37 -7.34
CA GLN A 47 25.88 -6.16 -6.51
C GLN A 47 25.14 -6.26 -5.17
N CYS A 48 24.29 -7.28 -4.99
CA CYS A 48 23.58 -7.54 -3.76
C CYS A 48 24.49 -8.24 -2.74
N THR A 49 25.20 -7.43 -1.96
CA THR A 49 26.12 -7.91 -0.90
C THR A 49 25.39 -8.30 0.38
N GLY A 50 24.22 -7.70 0.64
CA GLY A 50 23.36 -8.00 1.79
C GLY A 50 22.60 -9.33 1.69
N PRO A 51 21.71 -9.63 2.65
CA PRO A 51 20.98 -10.90 2.67
C PRO A 51 20.00 -11.10 1.53
N ASP A 52 19.42 -10.03 1.01
CA ASP A 52 18.59 -10.07 -0.19
C ASP A 52 19.47 -10.26 -1.43
N LYS A 53 19.14 -11.26 -2.25
CA LYS A 53 19.85 -11.64 -3.47
C LYS A 53 19.01 -11.44 -4.74
N ASP A 54 17.79 -10.91 -4.63
CA ASP A 54 17.01 -10.49 -5.79
C ASP A 54 17.26 -8.99 -6.02
N PRO A 55 17.77 -8.57 -7.20
CA PRO A 55 18.03 -7.16 -7.48
C PRO A 55 16.75 -6.37 -7.86
N ALA A 56 15.61 -7.04 -8.00
CA ALA A 56 14.37 -6.42 -8.44
C ALA A 56 13.61 -5.77 -7.27
N ALA A 57 13.30 -4.47 -7.44
CA ALA A 57 12.47 -3.69 -6.54
C ALA A 57 11.27 -4.44 -5.94
N GLY A 58 11.24 -4.55 -4.61
CA GLY A 58 10.12 -5.15 -3.87
C GLY A 58 10.01 -6.68 -4.00
N LYS A 59 11.02 -7.34 -4.56
CA LYS A 59 11.17 -8.80 -4.56
C LYS A 59 12.39 -9.17 -3.74
N PHE A 60 12.29 -10.28 -3.03
CA PHE A 60 13.30 -10.67 -2.08
C PHE A 60 13.66 -12.14 -2.27
N LEU A 61 14.95 -12.45 -2.16
CA LEU A 61 15.45 -13.82 -2.16
C LEU A 61 16.59 -13.96 -1.14
N VAL A 62 16.34 -14.69 -0.06
CA VAL A 62 17.37 -15.03 0.93
C VAL A 62 17.78 -16.49 0.75
N LYS A 63 19.09 -16.74 0.70
CA LYS A 63 19.70 -18.07 0.49
C LYS A 63 20.51 -18.49 1.72
N GLU A 64 21.07 -19.70 1.65
CA GLU A 64 22.00 -20.24 2.65
C GLU A 64 21.40 -20.35 4.07
N LEU A 65 20.08 -20.54 4.17
CA LEU A 65 19.41 -20.75 5.45
C LEU A 65 19.65 -22.18 5.94
N ALA A 66 20.08 -22.33 7.19
CA ALA A 66 20.18 -23.62 7.85
C ALA A 66 18.80 -24.30 8.00
N TRP A 67 18.80 -25.56 8.39
CA TRP A 67 17.55 -26.24 8.70
C TRP A 67 16.97 -25.72 10.02
N GLY A 68 15.66 -25.51 10.04
CA GLY A 68 14.90 -25.14 11.22
C GLY A 68 13.73 -24.21 10.92
N LYS A 69 13.11 -23.69 11.98
CA LYS A 69 11.91 -22.86 11.92
C LYS A 69 12.29 -21.39 11.91
N TYR A 70 11.63 -20.62 11.05
CA TYR A 70 11.94 -19.22 10.85
C TYR A 70 10.68 -18.38 10.86
N SER A 71 10.89 -17.12 11.21
CA SER A 71 9.89 -16.07 11.29
C SER A 71 10.31 -14.90 10.42
N LEU A 72 9.52 -14.56 9.41
CA LEU A 72 9.70 -13.37 8.59
C LEU A 72 8.80 -12.25 9.14
N ILE A 73 9.41 -11.12 9.46
CA ILE A 73 8.75 -9.97 10.08
C ILE A 73 9.08 -8.71 9.26
N GLU A 74 8.07 -7.98 8.80
CA GLU A 74 8.30 -6.65 8.20
C GLU A 74 8.75 -5.69 9.31
N THR A 75 9.87 -4.99 9.13
CA THR A 75 10.39 -4.00 10.10
C THR A 75 10.08 -2.57 9.66
N ALA A 76 10.05 -2.31 8.35
CA ALA A 76 9.63 -1.05 7.78
C ALA A 76 8.74 -1.29 6.55
N ALA A 77 7.62 -0.57 6.48
CA ALA A 77 6.76 -0.58 5.31
C ALA A 77 7.33 0.28 4.18
N PRO A 78 6.94 0.00 2.91
CA PRO A 78 7.18 0.91 1.80
C PRO A 78 6.61 2.33 2.06
N PRO A 79 7.18 3.38 1.43
CA PRO A 79 6.67 4.73 1.53
C PRO A 79 5.18 4.85 1.22
N GLY A 80 4.42 5.50 2.11
CA GLY A 80 2.96 5.67 1.96
C GLY A 80 2.11 4.49 2.44
N TYR A 81 2.72 3.44 3.01
CA TYR A 81 2.02 2.27 3.53
C TYR A 81 2.12 2.14 5.05
N VAL A 82 1.18 1.40 5.63
CA VAL A 82 1.21 0.99 7.05
C VAL A 82 1.98 -0.32 7.16
N ARG A 83 2.88 -0.41 8.15
CA ARG A 83 3.63 -1.63 8.47
C ARG A 83 2.69 -2.76 8.85
N ASN A 84 2.86 -3.90 8.21
CA ASN A 84 2.19 -5.14 8.53
C ASN A 84 2.90 -5.82 9.71
N ALA A 85 2.18 -5.97 10.82
CA ALA A 85 2.71 -6.62 12.03
C ALA A 85 2.53 -8.15 12.03
N THR A 86 1.90 -8.72 11.00
CA THR A 86 1.72 -10.16 10.86
C THR A 86 3.05 -10.83 10.51
N GLU A 87 3.44 -11.77 11.36
CA GLU A 87 4.60 -12.63 11.17
C GLU A 87 4.25 -13.78 10.21
N VAL A 88 5.19 -14.11 9.32
CA VAL A 88 5.05 -15.24 8.39
C VAL A 88 6.05 -16.32 8.78
N GLU A 89 5.53 -17.43 9.28
CA GLU A 89 6.36 -18.59 9.68
C GLU A 89 6.65 -19.51 8.49
N PHE A 90 7.88 -20.03 8.43
CA PHE A 90 8.27 -21.07 7.47
C PHE A 90 9.33 -22.00 8.08
N THR A 91 9.56 -23.16 7.47
CA THR A 91 10.52 -24.15 8.00
C THR A 91 11.37 -24.73 6.88
N VAL A 92 12.68 -24.50 6.95
CA VAL A 92 13.65 -25.13 6.05
C VAL A 92 14.02 -26.51 6.60
N GLY A 93 13.87 -27.56 5.81
CA GLY A 93 14.12 -28.93 6.26
C GLY A 93 12.88 -29.80 6.08
N ARG A 94 12.49 -30.58 7.09
CA ARG A 94 11.33 -31.50 7.00
C ARG A 94 10.16 -31.01 7.85
N PRO A 95 9.36 -30.04 7.37
CA PRO A 95 8.24 -29.49 8.14
C PRO A 95 7.14 -30.52 8.43
N SER A 96 6.92 -31.48 7.54
CA SER A 96 5.89 -32.52 7.68
C SER A 96 6.24 -33.74 6.82
N GLY A 97 6.80 -34.79 7.44
CA GLY A 97 7.09 -36.06 6.76
C GLY A 97 8.54 -36.24 6.31
N ASN A 98 8.75 -37.06 5.27
CA ASN A 98 10.08 -37.48 4.82
C ASN A 98 10.70 -36.54 3.79
N ASP A 99 9.92 -35.65 3.20
CA ASP A 99 10.39 -34.77 2.12
C ASP A 99 10.95 -33.48 2.69
N ALA A 100 12.12 -33.09 2.17
CA ALA A 100 12.76 -31.84 2.56
C ALA A 100 12.20 -30.67 1.73
N MET A 101 11.64 -29.68 2.42
CA MET A 101 11.32 -28.36 1.88
C MET A 101 12.54 -27.43 2.06
N LEU A 102 13.29 -27.22 0.97
CA LEU A 102 14.49 -26.38 0.98
C LEU A 102 14.29 -25.03 0.28
N ALA A 103 13.24 -24.86 -0.51
CA ALA A 103 12.99 -23.62 -1.23
C ALA A 103 11.55 -23.16 -1.00
N TRP A 104 11.39 -22.08 -0.23
CA TRP A 104 10.10 -21.46 0.02
C TRP A 104 9.84 -20.30 -0.94
N ASN A 105 8.63 -20.25 -1.48
CA ASN A 105 8.07 -19.05 -2.08
C ASN A 105 6.81 -18.68 -1.30
N LEU A 106 6.91 -17.65 -0.48
CA LEU A 106 5.81 -17.18 0.39
C LEU A 106 4.77 -16.37 -0.40
N GLY A 107 5.03 -16.11 -1.69
CA GLY A 107 4.15 -15.33 -2.55
C GLY A 107 4.18 -13.85 -2.21
N SER A 108 3.02 -13.21 -2.33
CA SER A 108 2.85 -11.78 -2.13
C SER A 108 2.45 -11.45 -0.69
N ILE A 109 3.24 -10.61 -0.03
CA ILE A 109 2.91 -10.05 1.28
C ILE A 109 2.38 -8.62 1.10
N GLU A 110 1.14 -8.40 1.52
CA GLU A 110 0.39 -7.17 1.26
C GLU A 110 0.57 -6.12 2.35
N ASN A 111 0.57 -4.83 1.97
CA ASN A 111 0.40 -3.70 2.89
C ASN A 111 -0.80 -2.85 2.49
N VAL A 112 -1.44 -2.29 3.50
CA VAL A 112 -2.51 -1.32 3.31
C VAL A 112 -1.91 0.07 3.13
N GLN A 113 -2.33 0.77 2.08
CA GLN A 113 -1.93 2.16 1.85
C GLN A 113 -2.45 3.04 2.98
N ARG A 114 -1.65 4.02 3.42
CA ARG A 114 -2.12 5.05 4.34
C ARG A 114 -3.23 5.84 3.65
N THR A 115 -4.42 5.81 4.22
CA THR A 115 -5.50 6.70 3.79
C THR A 115 -5.27 8.06 4.43
N GLY A 116 -5.14 9.11 3.62
CA GLY A 116 -5.15 10.49 4.09
C GLY A 116 -6.51 10.89 4.66
N PRO A 117 -6.64 12.09 5.26
CA PRO A 117 -7.94 12.62 5.67
C PRO A 117 -8.88 12.69 4.46
N VAL A 118 -10.06 12.09 4.55
CA VAL A 118 -11.13 12.40 3.60
C VAL A 118 -11.57 13.83 3.88
N LEU A 119 -11.15 14.77 3.04
CA LEU A 119 -11.67 16.13 3.12
C LEU A 119 -13.17 16.05 2.81
N PRO A 120 -14.04 16.60 3.67
CA PRO A 120 -15.43 16.77 3.30
C PRO A 120 -15.48 17.64 2.02
N LEU A 121 -16.43 17.36 1.14
CA LEU A 121 -16.75 18.24 0.02
C LEU A 121 -17.12 19.62 0.58
N THR A 122 -16.17 20.55 0.65
CA THR A 122 -16.43 21.97 0.93
C THR A 122 -16.87 22.73 -0.34
N GLY A 123 -17.05 22.01 -1.45
CA GLY A 123 -17.69 22.50 -2.68
C GLY A 123 -19.20 22.64 -2.48
N GLY A 124 -19.61 23.66 -1.73
CA GLY A 124 -20.99 24.13 -1.72
C GLY A 124 -21.48 24.49 -3.12
N LEU A 125 -22.81 24.47 -3.27
CA LEU A 125 -23.61 24.78 -4.46
C LEU A 125 -22.87 25.63 -5.50
N GLY A 126 -22.59 25.04 -6.66
CA GLY A 126 -21.83 25.68 -7.74
C GLY A 126 -22.43 27.03 -8.17
N ARG A 127 -21.58 27.89 -8.75
CA ARG A 127 -21.88 29.23 -9.28
C ARG A 127 -23.22 29.31 -10.04
N ASP A 128 -23.59 28.25 -10.73
CA ASP A 128 -24.81 28.20 -11.54
C ASP A 128 -26.08 28.34 -10.70
N GLN A 129 -26.11 27.82 -9.47
CA GLN A 129 -27.27 27.98 -8.60
C GLN A 129 -27.45 29.43 -8.13
N ILE A 130 -26.35 30.13 -7.87
CA ILE A 130 -26.37 31.56 -7.53
C ILE A 130 -26.89 32.38 -8.73
N MET A 131 -26.47 32.04 -9.96
CA MET A 131 -26.93 32.71 -11.16
C MET A 131 -28.43 32.46 -11.45
N ILE A 132 -28.90 31.23 -11.26
CA ILE A 132 -30.32 30.89 -11.44
C ILE A 132 -31.21 31.65 -10.46
N ILE A 133 -30.84 31.69 -9.17
CA ILE A 133 -31.58 32.44 -8.14
C ILE A 133 -31.58 33.94 -8.46
N GLY A 134 -30.42 34.50 -8.87
CA GLY A 134 -30.32 35.90 -9.28
C GLY A 134 -31.22 36.27 -10.46
N ALA A 135 -31.29 35.42 -11.48
CA ALA A 135 -32.13 35.65 -12.66
C ALA A 135 -33.64 35.59 -12.32
N LEU A 136 -34.05 34.63 -11.48
CA LEU A 136 -35.44 34.53 -10.99
C LEU A 136 -35.86 35.77 -10.20
N MET A 137 -34.99 36.28 -9.32
CA MET A 137 -35.24 37.51 -8.56
C MET A 137 -35.38 38.73 -9.47
N ALA A 138 -34.53 38.86 -10.49
CA ALA A 138 -34.61 39.96 -11.45
C ALA A 138 -35.92 39.94 -12.27
N LEU A 139 -36.36 38.76 -12.73
CA LEU A 139 -37.62 38.60 -13.46
C LEU A 139 -38.85 38.99 -12.62
N LEU A 140 -38.87 38.60 -11.34
CA LEU A 140 -39.94 38.97 -10.41
C LEU A 140 -40.01 40.50 -10.20
N ALA A 141 -38.87 41.17 -10.10
CA ALA A 141 -38.82 42.63 -9.96
C ALA A 141 -39.38 43.36 -11.19
N VAL A 142 -39.03 42.90 -12.40
CA VAL A 142 -39.52 43.48 -13.66
C VAL A 142 -41.04 43.30 -13.79
N ALA A 143 -41.55 42.09 -13.50
CA ALA A 143 -42.99 41.81 -13.56
C ALA A 143 -43.78 42.67 -12.56
N GLY A 144 -43.27 42.82 -11.33
CA GLY A 144 -43.88 43.68 -10.32
C GLY A 144 -43.92 45.17 -10.72
N PHE A 145 -42.84 45.67 -11.33
CA PHE A 145 -42.79 47.06 -11.81
C PHE A 145 -43.75 47.30 -12.99
N GLY A 146 -43.83 46.34 -13.93
CA GLY A 146 -44.77 46.39 -15.05
C GLY A 146 -46.23 46.39 -14.60
N ALA A 147 -46.59 45.50 -13.66
CA ALA A 147 -47.95 45.42 -13.11
C ALA A 147 -48.38 46.69 -12.37
N ARG A 148 -47.46 47.34 -11.62
CA ARG A 148 -47.70 48.63 -10.98
C ARG A 148 -47.95 49.75 -12.00
N ARG A 149 -47.14 49.80 -13.06
CA ARG A 149 -47.26 50.84 -14.10
C ARG A 149 -48.57 50.71 -14.88
N PHE A 150 -49.00 49.48 -15.19
CA PHE A 150 -50.28 49.24 -15.85
C PHE A 150 -51.48 49.62 -14.98
N ARG A 151 -51.45 49.30 -13.68
CA ARG A 151 -52.50 49.74 -12.74
C ARG A 151 -52.59 51.27 -12.59
N ALA A 152 -51.45 51.96 -12.64
CA ALA A 152 -51.40 53.42 -12.54
C ALA A 152 -51.92 54.14 -13.80
N GLN A 153 -51.93 53.48 -14.96
CA GLN A 153 -52.43 54.04 -16.22
C GLN A 153 -53.93 53.78 -16.44
N ASN A 154 -54.51 52.79 -15.73
CA ASN A 154 -55.92 52.42 -15.80
C ASN A 154 -56.73 52.89 -14.57
N SER A 155 -56.22 53.86 -13.80
CA SER A 155 -56.92 54.51 -12.67
C SER A 155 -57.28 55.95 -12.99
#